data_AF-A0A3D8VNH1-F1
#
_entry.id   AF-A0A3D8VNH1-F1
#
_cell.length_a   1.000
_cell.length_b   1.000
_cell.length_c   1.000
_cell.angle_alpha   90.00
_cell.angle_beta   90.00
_cell.angle_gamma   90.00
#
_symmetry.space_group_name_H-M   'P 1'
#
loop_
_entity.id
_entity.type
_entity.pdbx_description
1 polymer ?
#
loop_
_entity_poly.entity_id
_entity_poly.type
_entity_poly.pdbx_seq_one_letter_code
_entity_poly.pdbx_strand_id
1 'polypeptide(L)' 'MSKKKTQPGSLGDQLNADVLSKLKSKKTELKQQAVEREEQEKQRRIEERKRAEANKSFEELLNESELDWKSFKK' A
#
# COMPACT_ATOMS: atom_id res chain seq x y z
N MET A 1 22.50 41.91 29.14
CA MET A 1 21.47 41.09 28.45
C MET A 1 21.38 41.52 26.98
N SER A 2 22.21 40.95 26.10
CA SER A 2 22.18 41.30 24.67
C SER A 2 21.14 40.43 23.97
N LYS A 3 20.01 41.03 23.60
CA LYS A 3 19.00 40.40 22.73
C LYS A 3 19.58 40.28 21.32
N LYS A 4 20.14 39.10 21.00
CA LYS A 4 20.46 38.71 19.62
C LYS A 4 19.15 38.72 18.82
N LYS A 5 18.97 39.75 18.00
CA LYS A 5 17.86 39.84 17.06
C LYS A 5 18.09 38.78 15.98
N THR A 6 17.28 37.72 15.97
CA THR A 6 17.22 36.78 14.85
C THR A 6 16.73 37.57 13.63
N GLN A 7 17.66 37.86 12.71
CA GLN A 7 17.34 38.58 11.47
C GLN A 7 16.58 37.61 10.53
N PRO A 8 15.41 38.00 10.00
CA PRO A 8 14.71 37.19 9.01
C PRO A 8 15.60 37.04 7.76
N GLY A 9 15.95 35.81 7.41
CA GLY A 9 16.91 35.51 6.32
C GLY A 9 18.30 35.04 6.79
N SER A 10 18.46 34.74 8.08
CA SER A 10 19.64 34.05 8.62
C SER A 10 19.86 32.70 7.92
N LEU A 11 21.12 32.32 7.70
CA LEU A 11 21.51 31.00 7.15
C LEU A 11 20.86 29.83 7.92
N GLY A 12 20.67 29.98 9.23
CA GLY A 12 19.97 28.99 10.04
C GLY A 12 18.50 28.80 9.66
N ASP A 13 17.80 29.87 9.27
CA ASP A 13 16.40 29.79 8.83
C ASP A 13 16.28 29.12 7.45
N GLN A 14 17.24 29.37 6.55
CA GLN A 14 17.32 28.71 5.25
C GLN A 14 17.62 27.20 5.38
N LEU A 15 18.55 26.84 6.27
CA LEU A 15 18.84 25.43 6.57
C LEU A 15 17.64 24.72 7.18
N ASN A 16 16.90 25.37 8.08
CA ASN A 16 15.65 24.83 8.61
C ASN A 16 14.58 24.64 7.52
N ALA A 17 14.46 25.58 6.59
CA ALA A 17 13.53 25.46 5.46
C ALA A 17 13.90 24.29 4.52
N ASP A 18 15.18 24.10 4.22
CA ASP A 18 15.66 22.97 3.40
C ASP A 18 15.44 21.61 4.10
N VAL A 19 15.71 21.53 5.40
CA VAL A 19 15.45 20.32 6.21
C VAL A 19 13.95 19.99 6.22
N LEU A 20 13.09 20.99 6.43
CA LEU A 20 11.64 20.81 6.38
C LEU A 20 11.15 20.37 4.99
N SER A 21 11.74 20.91 3.92
CA SER A 21 11.45 20.51 2.54
C SER A 21 11.80 19.03 2.32
N LYS A 22 13.01 18.61 2.71
CA LYS A 22 13.46 17.20 2.61
C LYS A 22 12.57 16.24 3.41
N LEU A 23 12.15 16.63 4.61
CA LEU A 23 11.22 15.86 5.44
C LEU A 23 9.84 15.70 4.78
N LYS A 24 9.31 16.77 4.18
CA LYS A 24 8.04 16.71 3.44
C LYS A 24 8.15 15.82 2.21
N SER A 25 9.20 15.96 1.42
CA SER A 25 9.44 15.12 0.24
C SER A 25 9.52 13.65 0.62
N LYS A 26 10.31 13.32 1.66
CA LYS A 26 10.46 11.94 2.14
C LYS A 26 9.16 11.37 2.71
N LYS A 27 8.35 12.19 3.38
CA LYS A 27 7.01 11.80 3.84
C LYS A 27 6.09 11.45 2.67
N THR A 28 6.12 12.23 1.60
CA THR A 28 5.30 11.97 0.40
C THR A 28 5.76 10.69 -0.31
N GLU A 29 7.07 10.51 -0.47
CA GLU A 29 7.66 9.31 -1.05
C GLU A 29 7.27 8.05 -0.27
N LEU A 30 7.41 8.07 1.06
CA LEU A 30 7.03 6.94 1.92
C LEU A 30 5.53 6.62 1.84
N LYS A 31 4.67 7.65 1.73
CA LYS A 31 3.24 7.44 1.52
C LYS A 31 2.93 6.77 0.19
N GLN A 32 3.58 7.22 -0.89
CA GLN A 32 3.42 6.62 -2.22
C GLN A 32 3.90 5.17 -2.22
N GLN A 33 5.06 4.90 -1.62
CA GLN A 33 5.59 3.55 -1.52
C GLN A 33 4.69 2.61 -0.71
N ALA A 34 4.08 3.11 0.37
CA ALA A 34 3.16 2.31 1.17
C ALA A 34 1.89 1.93 0.38
N VAL A 35 1.32 2.88 -0.37
CA VAL A 35 0.14 2.62 -1.22
C VAL A 35 0.48 1.64 -2.33
N GLU A 36 1.63 1.79 -2.98
CA GLU A 36 2.07 0.88 -4.05
C GLU A 36 2.29 -0.55 -3.53
N ARG A 37 2.89 -0.71 -2.35
CA ARG A 37 3.05 -2.04 -1.74
C ARG A 37 1.72 -2.69 -1.41
N GLU A 38 0.78 -1.94 -0.84
CA GLU A 38 -0.54 -2.48 -0.51
C GLU A 38 -1.29 -2.94 -1.77
N GLU A 39 -1.23 -2.16 -2.85
CA GLU A 39 -1.85 -2.52 -4.13
C GLU A 39 -1.19 -3.77 -4.72
N GLN A 40 0.15 -3.84 -4.73
CA GLN A 40 0.87 -5.03 -5.19
C GLN A 40 0.51 -6.28 -4.39
N GLU A 41 0.42 -6.18 -3.06
CA GLU A 41 0.01 -7.31 -2.22
C GLU A 41 -1.43 -7.75 -2.50
N LYS A 42 -2.36 -6.81 -2.73
CA LYS A 42 -3.74 -7.13 -3.11
C LYS A 42 -3.79 -7.85 -4.46
N GLN A 43 -3.06 -7.37 -5.46
CA GLN A 43 -3.02 -8.01 -6.78
C GLN A 43 -2.44 -9.42 -6.68
N ARG A 44 -1.32 -9.60 -5.96
CA ARG A 44 -0.72 -10.93 -5.75
C ARG A 44 -1.68 -11.90 -5.07
N ARG A 45 -2.44 -11.46 -4.07
CA ARG A 45 -3.45 -12.30 -3.41
C ARG A 45 -4.59 -12.70 -4.35
N ILE A 46 -5.02 -11.80 -5.23
CA ILE A 46 -6.07 -12.10 -6.23
C ILE A 46 -5.55 -13.12 -7.24
N GLU A 47 -4.33 -12.94 -7.74
CA GLU A 47 -3.70 -13.86 -8.69
C GLU A 47 -3.47 -15.25 -8.07
N GLU A 48 -3.02 -15.31 -6.82
CA GLU A 48 -2.84 -16.56 -6.09
C GLU A 48 -4.16 -17.30 -5.91
N ARG A 49 -5.25 -16.60 -5.54
CA ARG A 49 -6.59 -17.20 -5.44
C ARG A 49 -7.06 -17.74 -6.78
N LYS A 50 -6.95 -16.95 -7.85
CA LYS A 50 -7.33 -17.40 -9.21
C LYS A 50 -6.53 -18.62 -9.65
N ARG A 51 -5.24 -18.67 -9.37
CA ARG A 51 -4.39 -19.82 -9.69
C ARG A 51 -4.72 -21.03 -8.83
N ALA A 52 -5.01 -20.82 -7.55
CA ALA A 52 -5.45 -21.89 -6.66
C ALA A 52 -6.78 -22.47 -7.15
N GLU A 53 -7.78 -21.64 -7.43
CA GLU A 53 -9.07 -22.05 -8.00
C GLU A 53 -8.91 -22.78 -9.34
N ALA A 54 -8.06 -22.27 -10.25
CA ALA A 54 -7.80 -22.93 -11.54
C ALA A 54 -7.10 -24.29 -11.40
N ASN A 55 -6.34 -24.51 -10.32
CA ASN A 55 -5.67 -25.78 -10.03
C ASN A 55 -6.48 -26.69 -9.12
N LYS A 56 -7.59 -26.22 -8.52
CA LYS A 56 -8.48 -27.07 -7.73
C LYS A 56 -9.22 -28.02 -8.65
N SER A 57 -9.46 -29.24 -8.17
CA SER A 57 -10.35 -30.16 -8.87
C SER A 57 -11.78 -29.62 -8.85
N PHE A 58 -12.59 -29.97 -9.86
CA PHE A 58 -14.00 -29.57 -9.93
C PHE A 58 -14.78 -29.98 -8.68
N GLU A 59 -14.44 -31.14 -8.09
CA GLU A 59 -15.06 -31.64 -6.86
C GLU A 59 -14.78 -30.73 -5.65
N GLU A 60 -13.56 -30.21 -5.51
CA GLU A 60 -13.22 -29.26 -4.45
C GLU A 60 -13.91 -27.92 -4.64
N LEU A 61 -13.92 -27.38 -5.86
CA LEU A 61 -14.64 -26.15 -6.18
C LEU A 61 -16.14 -26.29 -5.94
N LEU A 62 -16.72 -27.44 -6.28
CA LEU A 62 -18.13 -27.73 -6.10
C LEU A 62 -18.48 -27.88 -4.61
N ASN A 63 -17.66 -28.61 -3.84
CA ASN A 63 -17.86 -28.80 -2.39
C ASN A 63 -17.68 -27.50 -1.59
N GLU A 64 -16.85 -26.55 -2.05
CA GLU A 64 -16.73 -25.22 -1.45
C GLU A 64 -17.89 -24.28 -1.83
N SER A 65 -18.65 -24.62 -2.87
CA SER A 65 -19.83 -23.87 -3.29
C SER A 65 -21.10 -24.42 -2.61
N GLU A 66 -22.14 -23.60 -2.50
CA GLU A 66 -23.46 -24.05 -2.01
C GLU A 66 -24.25 -24.88 -3.05
N LEU A 67 -23.61 -25.26 -4.15
CA LEU A 67 -24.25 -25.97 -5.26
C LEU A 67 -24.17 -27.48 -5.05
N ASP A 68 -25.32 -28.14 -4.99
CA ASP A 68 -25.40 -29.60 -5.04
C ASP A 68 -25.63 -30.08 -6.47
N TRP A 69 -24.62 -30.70 -7.08
CA TRP A 69 -24.71 -31.25 -8.44
C TRP A 69 -25.84 -32.28 -8.62
N LYS A 70 -26.27 -32.95 -7.54
CA LYS A 70 -27.40 -33.89 -7.58
C LYS A 70 -28.71 -33.18 -7.88
N SER A 71 -28.82 -31.89 -7.56
CA SER A 71 -29.98 -31.06 -7.91
C SER A 71 -30.03 -30.72 -9.41
N PHE A 72 -28.92 -30.84 -10.13
CA PHE A 72 -28.81 -30.50 -11.55
C PHE A 72 -28.82 -31.72 -12.50
N LYS A 73 -28.55 -32.92 -11.99
CA LYS A 73 -28.67 -34.16 -12.78
C LYS A 73 -30.05 -34.78 -12.56
N LYS A 74 -30.97 -34.49 -13.47
CA LYS A 74 -32.20 -35.29 -13.68
C LYS A 74 -31.91 -36.51 -14.54
#